data_AF-A0A7C0VZM3-F1
#
_entry.id   AF-A0A7C0VZM3-F1
#
_cell.length_a   1.000
_cell.length_b   1.000
_cell.length_c   1.000
_cell.angle_alpha   90.00
_cell.angle_beta   90.00
_cell.angle_gamma   90.00
#
_symmetry.space_group_name_H-M   'P 1'
#
loop_
_entity.id
_entity.type
_entity.pdbx_description
1 polymer ?
#
loop_
_entity_poly.entity_id
_entity_poly.type
_entity_poly.pdbx_seq_one_letter_code
_entity_poly.pdbx_strand_id
1 'polypeptide(L)'
;MSKLIASAAIRASHSLFKQAEEMLEKAIAEKGKDHIFEFPDTAFYLPQIYALTAFPVKTLADMKVALEMAREMLHDEPEEKLWKPYLGEALDSGMATLFCEEIILALRYLNGQEPVTDPETGYVYNGFITDTIQRNLGIQLVDGRMPGFAAIIGAAPDDDTAVKIVRELQEKNILTFLSGTAKDKSGKVTNVTQQLLRKNVELGWDTYIVPLGPDTEHTLYALDWSIRASMIFGGNKPGDYKAHLKYTRDRVFAFAMVLGELDDVKWSTGAGAINMGYPAIADTDVPVIHPTGVCTYEEVEKELDHDKIVQRAFEVRGLKVTVEKPPIPVSYGPAFEGERIRKEDMFIEFGGNRTPAFEWVRTKELDEIEDGKVTIVGTDVEERFKAGGQMPLAVVVDVAGRKMQKDFESIIERKFHHNINEAQGLWHMGQRDIVWMRISNQAYKDGVTLEHIGTIQATMSKKRFNAIVDKVQVTLYFDEKDILELQDQARAVYKERDHRLGGLTDESVDTYYSCLLCQSFAPSHVCVISPERLGLCGAYNWLDCKAAFEIDPTGGNQPIEKGEELDAKQGRWAGVDEYLKSNSAGAVESLNLYTIMDNP
;
A
#
# COMPACT_ATOMS: atom_id res chain seq x y z
N MET A 1 33.38 4.76 -2.09
CA MET A 1 32.89 3.59 -1.32
C MET A 1 33.83 3.30 -0.16
N SER A 2 33.30 2.97 1.02
CA SER A 2 34.11 2.56 2.19
C SER A 2 34.81 1.22 1.93
N LYS A 3 36.09 1.10 2.32
CA LYS A 3 36.84 -0.15 2.20
C LYS A 3 36.18 -1.28 2.98
N LEU A 4 35.65 -0.98 4.18
CA LEU A 4 34.96 -1.97 5.01
C LEU A 4 33.75 -2.55 4.30
N ILE A 5 32.92 -1.68 3.70
CA ILE A 5 31.71 -2.09 2.98
C ILE A 5 32.08 -2.90 1.74
N ALA A 6 33.04 -2.44 0.95
CA ALA A 6 33.49 -3.14 -0.26
C ALA A 6 34.06 -4.53 0.07
N SER A 7 34.93 -4.64 1.08
CA SER A 7 35.48 -5.94 1.51
C SER A 7 34.40 -6.88 2.03
N ALA A 8 33.45 -6.39 2.83
CA ALA A 8 32.37 -7.21 3.38
C ALA A 8 31.43 -7.73 2.27
N ALA A 9 31.00 -6.87 1.36
CA ALA A 9 30.16 -7.25 0.22
C ALA A 9 30.87 -8.27 -0.68
N ILE A 10 32.12 -8.02 -1.06
CA ILE A 10 32.88 -8.96 -1.91
C ILE A 10 33.04 -10.31 -1.20
N ARG A 11 33.42 -10.34 0.08
CA ARG A 11 33.59 -11.60 0.81
C ARG A 11 32.30 -12.43 0.89
N ALA A 12 31.18 -11.80 1.22
CA ALA A 12 29.90 -12.50 1.25
C ALA A 12 29.45 -12.96 -0.13
N SER A 13 29.70 -12.20 -1.20
CA SER A 13 29.38 -12.63 -2.57
C SER A 13 30.07 -13.96 -2.94
N HIS A 14 31.34 -14.15 -2.57
CA HIS A 14 32.07 -15.41 -2.77
C HIS A 14 31.50 -16.55 -1.91
N SER A 15 31.15 -16.26 -0.66
CA SER A 15 30.56 -17.24 0.26
C SER A 15 29.19 -17.74 -0.25
N LEU A 16 28.32 -16.81 -0.65
CA LEU A 16 26.98 -17.11 -1.17
C LEU A 16 27.04 -17.80 -2.53
N PHE A 17 27.99 -17.42 -3.40
CA PHE A 17 28.24 -18.13 -4.64
C PHE A 17 28.56 -19.60 -4.39
N LYS A 18 29.51 -19.87 -3.50
CA LYS A 18 29.91 -21.23 -3.15
C LYS A 18 28.75 -22.02 -2.54
N GLN A 19 27.97 -21.39 -1.67
CA GLN A 19 26.78 -22.01 -1.09
C GLN A 19 25.74 -22.36 -2.16
N ALA A 20 25.45 -21.44 -3.08
CA ALA A 20 24.52 -21.66 -4.19
C ALA A 20 25.01 -22.81 -5.10
N GLU A 21 26.32 -22.86 -5.39
CA GLU A 21 26.95 -23.92 -6.17
C GLU A 21 26.77 -25.29 -5.49
N GLU A 22 27.13 -25.41 -4.22
CA GLU A 22 27.01 -26.66 -3.45
C GLU A 22 25.54 -27.13 -3.35
N MET A 23 24.61 -26.20 -3.10
CA MET A 23 23.17 -26.51 -3.04
C MET A 23 22.64 -26.97 -4.39
N LEU A 24 23.04 -26.30 -5.47
CA LEU A 24 22.59 -26.62 -6.83
C LEU A 24 23.15 -27.96 -7.30
N GLU A 25 24.43 -28.25 -7.05
CA GLU A 25 25.04 -29.53 -7.38
C GLU A 25 24.35 -30.69 -6.67
N LYS A 26 24.03 -30.51 -5.38
CA LYS A 26 23.25 -31.48 -4.62
C LYS A 26 21.86 -31.69 -5.23
N ALA A 27 21.13 -30.61 -5.54
CA ALA A 27 19.80 -30.70 -6.14
C ALA A 27 19.82 -31.39 -7.52
N ILE A 28 20.83 -31.10 -8.35
CA ILE A 28 21.04 -31.76 -9.64
C ILE A 28 21.34 -33.25 -9.46
N ALA A 29 22.16 -33.63 -8.47
CA ALA A 29 22.47 -35.01 -8.18
C ALA A 29 21.22 -35.81 -7.72
N GLU A 30 20.34 -35.16 -6.95
CA GLU A 30 19.13 -35.79 -6.41
C GLU A 30 17.96 -35.85 -7.42
N LYS A 31 17.73 -34.77 -8.19
CA LYS A 31 16.54 -34.60 -9.03
C LYS A 31 16.80 -34.64 -10.54
N GLY A 32 18.06 -34.54 -10.96
CA GLY A 32 18.46 -34.48 -12.37
C GLY A 32 18.43 -33.06 -12.95
N LYS A 33 19.22 -32.84 -14.01
CA LYS A 33 19.43 -31.52 -14.64
C LYS A 33 18.16 -30.93 -15.26
N ASP A 34 17.30 -31.77 -15.82
CA ASP A 34 16.08 -31.37 -16.53
C ASP A 34 14.89 -31.13 -15.60
N HIS A 35 15.10 -31.19 -14.28
CA HIS A 35 14.04 -30.91 -13.32
C HIS A 35 13.57 -29.45 -13.47
N ILE A 36 12.27 -29.27 -13.69
CA ILE A 36 11.64 -27.96 -13.89
C ILE A 36 11.36 -27.32 -12.53
N PHE A 37 11.69 -26.05 -12.39
CA PHE A 37 11.36 -25.25 -11.22
C PHE A 37 10.68 -23.95 -11.65
N GLU A 38 9.64 -23.57 -10.91
CA GLU A 38 8.93 -22.30 -11.04
C GLU A 38 8.62 -21.77 -9.65
N PHE A 39 8.83 -20.48 -9.41
CA PHE A 39 8.33 -19.84 -8.20
C PHE A 39 6.78 -19.84 -8.19
N PRO A 40 6.15 -19.77 -7.01
CA PRO A 40 4.70 -19.72 -6.92
C PRO A 40 4.10 -18.51 -7.65
N ASP A 41 3.16 -18.76 -8.56
CA ASP A 41 2.32 -17.74 -9.22
C ASP A 41 3.14 -16.56 -9.79
N THR A 42 4.12 -16.87 -10.65
CA THR A 42 4.84 -15.84 -11.42
C THR A 42 5.06 -16.24 -12.88
N ALA A 43 4.92 -15.26 -13.78
CA ALA A 43 5.24 -15.41 -15.20
C ALA A 43 6.68 -15.02 -15.53
N PHE A 44 7.48 -14.65 -14.52
CA PHE A 44 8.81 -14.04 -14.70
C PHE A 44 9.98 -14.93 -14.28
N TYR A 45 9.77 -16.25 -14.20
CA TYR A 45 10.82 -17.24 -13.89
C TYR A 45 11.51 -16.94 -12.55
N LEU A 46 12.84 -16.81 -12.56
CA LEU A 46 13.63 -16.13 -11.53
C LEU A 46 13.69 -14.63 -11.90
N PRO A 47 12.85 -13.77 -11.29
CA PRO A 47 12.62 -12.43 -11.81
C PRO A 47 13.85 -11.50 -11.85
N GLN A 48 14.76 -11.55 -10.87
CA GLN A 48 15.94 -10.70 -10.84
C GLN A 48 16.90 -11.07 -11.98
N ILE A 49 17.22 -12.36 -12.13
CA ILE A 49 18.03 -12.87 -13.25
C ILE A 49 17.34 -12.55 -14.59
N TYR A 50 16.05 -12.87 -14.72
CA TYR A 50 15.33 -12.72 -15.98
C TYR A 50 15.25 -11.26 -16.45
N ALA A 51 14.93 -10.33 -15.53
CA ALA A 51 14.86 -8.90 -15.84
C ALA A 51 16.21 -8.38 -16.36
N LEU A 52 17.33 -8.76 -15.75
CA LEU A 52 18.63 -8.19 -16.08
C LEU A 52 19.31 -8.88 -17.27
N THR A 53 19.01 -10.14 -17.55
CA THR A 53 19.74 -10.95 -18.55
C THR A 53 18.89 -11.41 -19.73
N ALA A 54 17.56 -11.28 -19.65
CA ALA A 54 16.60 -11.92 -20.55
C ALA A 54 16.66 -13.45 -20.57
N PHE A 55 17.40 -14.08 -19.66
CA PHE A 55 17.57 -15.53 -19.61
C PHE A 55 16.46 -16.18 -18.77
N PRO A 56 15.54 -16.96 -19.37
CA PRO A 56 14.45 -17.59 -18.64
C PRO A 56 14.93 -18.87 -17.96
N VAL A 57 15.17 -18.81 -16.65
CA VAL A 57 15.58 -19.97 -15.86
C VAL A 57 14.39 -20.89 -15.63
N LYS A 58 14.37 -22.07 -16.24
CA LYS A 58 13.26 -23.04 -16.16
C LYS A 58 13.65 -24.34 -15.47
N THR A 59 14.91 -24.72 -15.57
CA THR A 59 15.43 -26.00 -15.08
C THR A 59 16.63 -25.82 -14.16
N LEU A 60 17.03 -26.88 -13.44
CA LEU A 60 18.27 -26.88 -12.67
C LEU A 60 19.52 -26.71 -13.54
N ALA A 61 19.48 -27.15 -14.80
CA ALA A 61 20.53 -26.86 -15.77
C ALA A 61 20.63 -25.35 -16.06
N ASP A 62 19.48 -24.68 -16.22
CA ASP A 62 19.44 -23.24 -16.45
C ASP A 62 19.92 -22.46 -15.22
N MET A 63 19.59 -22.92 -14.00
CA MET A 63 20.14 -22.32 -12.77
C MET A 63 21.67 -22.35 -12.75
N LYS A 64 22.30 -23.40 -13.31
CA LYS A 64 23.76 -23.48 -13.41
C LYS A 64 24.30 -22.43 -14.38
N VAL A 65 23.61 -22.19 -15.50
CA VAL A 65 23.98 -21.14 -16.45
C VAL A 65 23.85 -19.75 -15.80
N ALA A 66 22.77 -19.50 -15.06
CA ALA A 66 22.59 -18.25 -14.33
C ALA A 66 23.63 -18.05 -13.23
N LEU A 67 24.03 -19.12 -12.53
CA LEU A 67 25.09 -19.06 -11.53
C LEU A 67 26.44 -18.67 -12.17
N GLU A 68 26.77 -19.20 -13.36
CA GLU A 68 27.99 -18.77 -14.05
C GLU A 68 27.97 -17.29 -14.46
N MET A 69 26.79 -16.71 -14.75
CA MET A 69 26.67 -15.25 -14.95
C MET A 69 27.01 -14.49 -13.66
N ALA A 70 26.64 -15.02 -12.49
CA ALA A 70 27.03 -14.43 -11.20
C ALA A 70 28.55 -14.54 -10.97
N ARG A 71 29.18 -15.63 -11.41
CA ARG A 71 30.64 -15.82 -11.31
C ARG A 71 31.41 -14.73 -12.04
N GLU A 72 30.93 -14.29 -13.20
CA GLU A 72 31.57 -13.24 -14.01
C GLU A 72 31.59 -11.86 -13.31
N MET A 73 30.73 -11.66 -12.31
CA MET A 73 30.61 -10.42 -11.53
C MET A 73 31.36 -10.46 -10.18
N LEU A 74 31.99 -11.60 -9.84
CA LEU A 74 32.79 -11.72 -8.62
C LEU A 74 34.14 -11.02 -8.79
N HIS A 75 34.53 -10.24 -7.77
CA HIS A 75 35.79 -9.49 -7.75
C HIS A 75 36.67 -9.88 -6.56
N ASP A 76 37.93 -9.47 -6.58
CA ASP A 76 38.87 -9.68 -5.46
C ASP A 76 38.66 -8.65 -4.34
N GLU A 77 38.87 -9.06 -3.08
CA GLU A 77 38.79 -8.13 -1.94
C GLU A 77 39.81 -6.97 -2.08
N PRO A 78 39.45 -5.74 -1.66
CA PRO A 78 40.35 -4.59 -1.64
C PRO A 78 41.70 -4.85 -0.95
N GLU A 79 42.79 -4.45 -1.59
CA GLU A 79 44.14 -4.56 -1.02
C GLU A 79 44.31 -3.78 0.29
N GLU A 80 45.24 -4.24 1.15
CA GLU A 80 45.44 -3.63 2.46
C GLU A 80 46.03 -2.23 2.43
N LYS A 81 46.99 -1.96 1.51
CA LYS A 81 47.90 -0.80 1.60
C LYS A 81 47.70 0.31 0.56
N LEU A 82 47.26 -0.02 -0.66
CA LEU A 82 47.07 0.91 -1.78
C LEU A 82 45.82 0.48 -2.53
N TRP A 83 44.72 1.20 -2.38
CA TRP A 83 43.43 0.71 -2.83
C TRP A 83 42.70 1.74 -3.68
N LYS A 84 42.03 1.28 -4.75
CA LYS A 84 41.33 2.12 -5.73
C LYS A 84 39.89 2.43 -5.28
N PRO A 85 39.15 3.32 -5.94
CA PRO A 85 37.72 3.48 -5.65
C PRO A 85 36.92 2.23 -6.12
N TYR A 86 36.48 1.37 -5.20
CA TYR A 86 35.82 0.07 -5.49
C TYR A 86 34.30 0.12 -5.72
N LEU A 87 33.75 1.27 -6.12
CA LEU A 87 32.30 1.38 -6.20
C LEU A 87 31.74 0.40 -7.24
N GLY A 88 32.37 0.28 -8.42
CA GLY A 88 31.92 -0.65 -9.45
C GLY A 88 32.04 -2.11 -9.02
N GLU A 89 33.20 -2.50 -8.48
CA GLU A 89 33.47 -3.90 -8.11
C GLU A 89 32.57 -4.39 -6.97
N ALA A 90 32.34 -3.54 -5.96
CA ALA A 90 31.43 -3.88 -4.86
C ALA A 90 29.97 -3.96 -5.32
N LEU A 91 29.56 -3.10 -6.27
CA LEU A 91 28.23 -3.14 -6.86
C LEU A 91 28.04 -4.38 -7.74
N ASP A 92 29.01 -4.74 -8.57
CA ASP A 92 28.97 -5.98 -9.35
C ASP A 92 28.85 -7.20 -8.43
N SER A 93 29.65 -7.26 -7.36
CA SER A 93 29.57 -8.33 -6.35
C SER A 93 28.23 -8.34 -5.60
N GLY A 94 27.64 -7.16 -5.38
CA GLY A 94 26.28 -7.03 -4.88
C GLY A 94 25.24 -7.61 -5.83
N MET A 95 25.37 -7.38 -7.15
CA MET A 95 24.48 -7.97 -8.14
C MET A 95 24.66 -9.49 -8.24
N ALA A 96 25.90 -9.98 -8.19
CA ALA A 96 26.21 -11.41 -8.09
C ALA A 96 25.52 -12.04 -6.88
N THR A 97 25.51 -11.33 -5.76
CA THR A 97 24.83 -11.76 -4.53
C THR A 97 23.34 -11.95 -4.76
N LEU A 98 22.66 -10.98 -5.39
CA LEU A 98 21.22 -11.12 -5.66
C LEU A 98 20.91 -12.35 -6.53
N PHE A 99 21.74 -12.63 -7.54
CA PHE A 99 21.58 -13.83 -8.37
C PHE A 99 21.78 -15.12 -7.55
N CYS A 100 22.78 -15.14 -6.67
CA CYS A 100 23.05 -16.28 -5.81
C CYS A 100 21.92 -16.51 -4.80
N GLU A 101 21.43 -15.44 -4.15
CA GLU A 101 20.29 -15.48 -3.23
C GLU A 101 19.03 -15.99 -3.94
N GLU A 102 18.78 -15.57 -5.18
CA GLU A 102 17.59 -16.00 -5.94
C GLU A 102 17.63 -17.50 -6.21
N ILE A 103 18.80 -18.01 -6.60
CA ILE A 103 19.02 -19.45 -6.79
C ILE A 103 18.91 -20.20 -5.46
N ILE A 104 19.48 -19.69 -4.37
CA ILE A 104 19.41 -20.32 -3.03
C ILE A 104 17.95 -20.42 -2.58
N LEU A 105 17.17 -19.35 -2.67
CA LEU A 105 15.77 -19.32 -2.26
C LEU A 105 14.91 -20.20 -3.16
N ALA A 106 15.17 -20.22 -4.47
CA ALA A 106 14.52 -21.16 -5.40
C ALA A 106 14.79 -22.63 -5.01
N LEU A 107 16.03 -22.97 -4.67
CA LEU A 107 16.40 -24.30 -4.19
C LEU A 107 15.79 -24.64 -2.83
N ARG A 108 15.58 -23.65 -1.94
CA ARG A 108 14.85 -23.84 -0.68
C ARG A 108 13.37 -24.15 -0.93
N TYR A 109 12.71 -23.42 -1.85
CA TYR A 109 11.34 -23.75 -2.31
C TYR A 109 11.26 -25.17 -2.89
N LEU A 110 12.22 -25.51 -3.76
CA LEU A 110 12.32 -26.84 -4.37
C LEU A 110 12.39 -27.97 -3.33
N ASN A 111 12.95 -27.69 -2.15
CA ASN A 111 13.11 -28.64 -1.06
C ASN A 111 11.99 -28.55 0.00
N GLY A 112 10.95 -27.72 -0.23
CA GLY A 112 9.85 -27.53 0.72
C GLY A 112 10.27 -26.82 2.01
N GLN A 113 11.34 -26.02 1.94
CA GLN A 113 11.83 -25.22 3.07
C GLN A 113 11.22 -23.81 3.12
N GLU A 114 10.52 -23.42 2.05
CA GLU A 114 9.83 -22.14 1.92
C GLU A 114 8.32 -22.34 1.67
N PRO A 115 7.46 -21.43 2.17
CA PRO A 115 7.79 -20.35 3.10
C PRO A 115 8.19 -20.88 4.48
N VAL A 116 9.13 -20.21 5.14
CA VAL A 116 9.58 -20.60 6.48
C VAL A 116 8.42 -20.49 7.49
N THR A 117 8.37 -21.43 8.43
CA THR A 117 7.54 -21.31 9.65
C THR A 117 8.44 -21.02 10.83
N ASP A 118 8.17 -19.92 11.54
CA ASP A 118 8.90 -19.54 12.74
C ASP A 118 8.70 -20.58 13.86
N PRO A 119 9.77 -21.19 14.38
CA PRO A 119 9.64 -22.26 15.37
C PRO A 119 9.24 -21.76 16.76
N GLU A 120 9.47 -20.49 17.10
CA GLU A 120 9.16 -19.91 18.41
C GLU A 120 7.70 -19.44 18.47
N THR A 121 7.23 -18.80 17.39
CA THR A 121 5.90 -18.17 17.33
C THR A 121 4.87 -18.99 16.55
N GLY A 122 5.29 -19.95 15.73
CA GLY A 122 4.43 -20.69 14.81
C GLY A 122 3.96 -19.87 13.59
N TYR A 123 4.46 -18.65 13.42
CA TYR A 123 4.08 -17.76 12.33
C TYR A 123 4.65 -18.27 10.99
N VAL A 124 3.82 -18.34 9.96
CA VAL A 124 4.25 -18.69 8.59
C VAL A 124 4.60 -17.38 7.88
N TYR A 125 5.87 -17.21 7.51
CA TYR A 125 6.31 -16.05 6.75
C TYR A 125 5.69 -16.05 5.34
N ASN A 126 5.73 -14.91 4.66
CA ASN A 126 5.14 -14.81 3.33
C ASN A 126 5.98 -15.57 2.27
N GLY A 127 7.30 -15.50 2.36
CA GLY A 127 8.18 -15.97 1.30
C GLY A 127 8.05 -15.13 0.02
N PHE A 128 8.21 -15.78 -1.13
CA PHE A 128 8.13 -15.18 -2.46
C PHE A 128 6.78 -14.48 -2.67
N ILE A 129 6.84 -13.23 -3.16
CA ILE A 129 5.65 -12.42 -3.41
C ILE A 129 5.15 -12.72 -4.82
N THR A 130 3.90 -13.19 -4.97
CA THR A 130 3.39 -13.62 -6.29
C THR A 130 3.02 -12.45 -7.20
N ASP A 131 2.87 -12.72 -8.50
CA ASP A 131 2.46 -11.72 -9.50
C ASP A 131 1.05 -11.20 -9.24
N THR A 132 0.16 -12.03 -8.67
CA THR A 132 -1.18 -11.60 -8.26
C THR A 132 -1.10 -10.49 -7.21
N ILE A 133 -0.27 -10.67 -6.18
CA ILE A 133 -0.06 -9.65 -5.15
C ILE A 133 0.63 -8.42 -5.74
N GLN A 134 1.63 -8.61 -6.60
CA GLN A 134 2.29 -7.53 -7.33
C GLN A 134 1.31 -6.66 -8.11
N ARG A 135 0.32 -7.26 -8.79
CA ARG A 135 -0.68 -6.52 -9.56
C ARG A 135 -1.62 -5.73 -8.66
N ASN A 136 -2.07 -6.33 -7.55
CA ASN A 136 -2.97 -5.69 -6.60
C ASN A 136 -2.33 -4.47 -5.91
N LEU A 137 -1.13 -4.63 -5.35
CA LEU A 137 -0.46 -3.57 -4.59
C LEU A 137 0.39 -2.64 -5.46
N GLY A 138 0.91 -3.14 -6.58
CA GLY A 138 1.77 -2.37 -7.46
C GLY A 138 1.06 -1.17 -8.09
N ILE A 139 -0.27 -1.19 -8.21
CA ILE A 139 -0.99 -0.03 -8.73
C ILE A 139 -1.10 1.09 -7.69
N GLN A 140 -1.09 0.75 -6.40
CA GLN A 140 -1.03 1.75 -5.33
C GLN A 140 0.33 2.47 -5.31
N LEU A 141 1.42 1.82 -5.77
CA LEU A 141 2.69 2.51 -6.05
C LEU A 141 2.58 3.49 -7.23
N VAL A 142 1.85 3.10 -8.29
CA VAL A 142 1.76 3.88 -9.52
C VAL A 142 0.85 5.11 -9.36
N ASP A 143 -0.27 4.96 -8.65
CA ASP A 143 -1.21 6.05 -8.38
C ASP A 143 -0.86 6.91 -7.14
N GLY A 144 0.18 6.53 -6.41
CA GLY A 144 0.73 7.29 -5.28
C GLY A 144 0.02 7.08 -3.95
N ARG A 145 -1.00 6.21 -3.87
CA ARG A 145 -1.63 5.84 -2.58
C ARG A 145 -0.64 5.18 -1.62
N MET A 146 0.32 4.44 -2.15
CA MET A 146 1.44 3.86 -1.44
C MET A 146 2.72 4.53 -1.94
N PRO A 147 3.28 5.52 -1.21
CA PRO A 147 4.38 6.33 -1.73
C PRO A 147 5.65 5.55 -2.04
N GLY A 148 5.85 4.40 -1.38
CA GLY A 148 7.03 3.56 -1.50
C GLY A 148 6.99 2.38 -0.54
N PHE A 149 8.12 1.69 -0.37
CA PHE A 149 8.26 0.62 0.60
C PHE A 149 9.56 0.72 1.39
N ALA A 150 9.55 0.22 2.63
CA ALA A 150 10.70 0.08 3.50
C ALA A 150 11.03 -1.40 3.67
N ALA A 151 12.28 -1.79 3.44
CA ALA A 151 12.77 -3.12 3.82
C ALA A 151 13.50 -3.01 5.17
N ILE A 152 12.86 -3.45 6.26
CA ILE A 152 13.48 -3.48 7.59
C ILE A 152 14.21 -4.82 7.75
N ILE A 153 15.52 -4.73 8.00
CA ILE A 153 16.41 -5.88 8.07
C ILE A 153 17.01 -5.96 9.48
N GLY A 154 16.75 -7.04 10.21
CA GLY A 154 17.28 -7.28 11.55
C GLY A 154 16.27 -7.05 12.68
N ALA A 155 16.71 -6.42 13.77
CA ALA A 155 15.91 -6.24 14.99
C ALA A 155 16.15 -4.87 15.62
N ALA A 156 15.09 -4.23 16.11
CA ALA A 156 15.22 -3.01 16.91
C ALA A 156 15.84 -3.34 18.28
N PRO A 157 16.33 -2.33 19.04
CA PRO A 157 16.84 -2.54 20.39
C PRO A 157 15.83 -3.19 21.34
N ASP A 158 14.53 -2.92 21.16
CA ASP A 158 13.42 -3.52 21.90
C ASP A 158 12.09 -3.48 21.13
N ASP A 159 11.11 -4.22 21.66
CA ASP A 159 9.79 -4.38 21.06
C ASP A 159 9.03 -3.05 20.90
N ASP A 160 9.15 -2.11 21.85
CA ASP A 160 8.44 -0.83 21.78
C ASP A 160 9.01 0.07 20.69
N THR A 161 10.33 0.06 20.52
CA THR A 161 11.02 0.77 19.43
C THR A 161 10.63 0.19 18.07
N ALA A 162 10.55 -1.14 17.94
CA ALA A 162 10.09 -1.80 16.73
C ALA A 162 8.67 -1.38 16.34
N VAL A 163 7.74 -1.40 17.31
CA VAL A 163 6.35 -0.97 17.08
C VAL A 163 6.30 0.49 16.65
N LYS A 164 7.05 1.37 17.32
CA LYS A 164 7.08 2.80 17.00
C LYS A 164 7.51 3.06 15.56
N ILE A 165 8.63 2.48 15.12
CA ILE A 165 9.17 2.66 13.76
C ILE A 165 8.17 2.16 12.71
N VAL A 166 7.62 0.96 12.91
CA VAL A 166 6.71 0.33 11.96
C VAL A 166 5.37 1.09 11.88
N ARG A 167 4.85 1.56 13.01
CA ARG A 167 3.62 2.38 13.02
C ARG A 167 3.84 3.73 12.35
N GLU A 168 5.00 4.36 12.55
CA GLU A 168 5.32 5.60 11.85
C GLU A 168 5.40 5.40 10.33
N LEU A 169 5.99 4.31 9.84
CA LEU A 169 5.98 3.97 8.42
C LEU A 169 4.56 3.71 7.90
N GLN A 170 3.73 3.01 8.69
CA GLN A 170 2.35 2.70 8.37
C GLN A 170 1.47 3.97 8.28
N GLU A 171 1.59 4.92 9.22
CA GLU A 171 0.92 6.24 9.17
C GLU A 171 1.25 7.01 7.89
N LYS A 172 2.44 6.78 7.35
CA LYS A 172 2.95 7.41 6.12
C LYS A 172 2.63 6.60 4.87
N ASN A 173 1.80 5.56 4.99
CA ASN A 173 1.39 4.62 3.94
C ASN A 173 2.55 3.91 3.26
N ILE A 174 3.64 3.67 3.99
CA ILE A 174 4.80 2.93 3.47
C ILE A 174 4.60 1.45 3.72
N LEU A 175 4.62 0.66 2.65
CA LEU A 175 4.65 -0.79 2.75
C LEU A 175 5.94 -1.24 3.40
N THR A 176 5.85 -2.03 4.46
CA THR A 176 7.00 -2.45 5.24
C THR A 176 7.23 -3.95 5.04
N PHE A 177 8.37 -4.31 4.47
CA PHE A 177 8.86 -5.68 4.40
C PHE A 177 9.80 -5.97 5.56
N LEU A 178 9.65 -7.12 6.21
CA LEU A 178 10.47 -7.52 7.36
C LEU A 178 11.30 -8.75 7.03
N SER A 179 12.61 -8.68 7.25
CA SER A 179 13.54 -9.79 7.04
C SER A 179 14.74 -9.73 7.99
N GLY A 180 15.55 -10.80 8.00
CA GLY A 180 16.82 -10.84 8.73
C GLY A 180 16.69 -10.86 10.26
N THR A 181 17.80 -11.17 10.92
CA THR A 181 17.89 -11.16 12.39
C THR A 181 19.04 -10.28 12.87
N ALA A 182 18.92 -9.80 14.10
CA ALA A 182 19.99 -9.12 14.82
C ALA A 182 19.85 -9.37 16.32
N LYS A 183 20.87 -8.97 17.10
CA LYS A 183 20.78 -8.97 18.56
C LYS A 183 20.04 -7.72 19.02
N ASP A 184 19.06 -7.91 19.91
CA ASP A 184 18.43 -6.81 20.63
C ASP A 184 19.33 -6.28 21.77
N LYS A 185 18.87 -5.27 22.52
CA LYS A 185 19.63 -4.68 23.64
C LYS A 185 19.92 -5.67 24.78
N SER A 186 19.18 -6.78 24.86
CA SER A 186 19.40 -7.85 25.85
C SER A 186 20.41 -8.91 25.35
N GLY A 187 20.83 -8.80 24.09
CA GLY A 187 21.70 -9.76 23.42
C GLY A 187 20.95 -10.96 22.83
N LYS A 188 19.61 -10.99 22.85
CA LYS A 188 18.80 -12.04 22.22
C LYS A 188 18.82 -11.85 20.72
N VAL A 189 19.15 -12.91 19.98
CA VAL A 189 18.97 -12.94 18.51
C VAL A 189 17.47 -13.02 18.23
N THR A 190 16.93 -12.01 17.56
CA THR A 190 15.50 -11.89 17.22
C THR A 190 15.36 -11.13 15.90
N ASN A 191 14.14 -10.80 15.51
CA ASN A 191 13.83 -9.96 14.36
C ASN A 191 12.60 -9.09 14.64
N VAL A 192 12.38 -8.08 13.79
CA VAL A 192 11.24 -7.16 13.93
C VAL A 192 9.90 -7.91 13.88
N THR A 193 9.77 -8.96 13.06
CA THR A 193 8.55 -9.78 13.00
C THR A 193 8.18 -10.34 14.38
N GLN A 194 9.11 -10.97 15.07
CA GLN A 194 8.91 -11.51 16.41
C GLN A 194 8.65 -10.41 17.45
N GLN A 195 9.32 -9.26 17.33
CA GLN A 195 9.09 -8.09 18.20
C GLN A 195 7.64 -7.58 18.09
N LEU A 196 7.13 -7.47 16.86
CA LEU A 196 5.75 -7.05 16.61
C LEU A 196 4.72 -8.09 17.08
N LEU A 197 4.97 -9.38 16.84
CA LEU A 197 4.10 -10.47 17.30
C LEU A 197 3.98 -10.49 18.83
N ARG A 198 5.07 -10.25 19.57
CA ARG A 198 5.04 -10.14 21.05
C ARG A 198 4.16 -8.99 21.56
N LYS A 199 3.98 -7.96 20.75
CA LYS A 199 3.13 -6.79 21.04
C LYS A 199 1.72 -6.92 20.45
N ASN A 200 1.36 -8.09 19.90
CA ASN A 200 0.07 -8.34 19.25
C ASN A 200 -0.25 -7.36 18.10
N VAL A 201 0.77 -6.93 17.37
CA VAL A 201 0.56 -6.14 16.15
C VAL A 201 0.10 -7.05 15.02
N GLU A 202 -0.98 -6.66 14.34
CA GLU A 202 -1.50 -7.39 13.19
C GLU A 202 -0.57 -7.22 11.97
N LEU A 203 -0.11 -8.35 11.43
CA LEU A 203 0.80 -8.42 10.29
C LEU A 203 0.05 -8.94 9.06
N GLY A 204 0.38 -8.42 7.89
CA GLY A 204 -0.15 -8.87 6.62
C GLY A 204 -0.20 -7.76 5.57
N TRP A 205 -0.74 -8.14 4.41
CA TRP A 205 -0.92 -7.25 3.27
C TRP A 205 -1.90 -6.11 3.57
N ASP A 206 -2.98 -6.38 4.30
CA ASP A 206 -4.00 -5.37 4.63
C ASP A 206 -3.47 -4.30 5.59
N THR A 207 -2.49 -4.64 6.44
CA THR A 207 -1.86 -3.72 7.39
C THR A 207 -0.56 -3.11 6.85
N TYR A 208 -0.14 -3.44 5.62
CA TYR A 208 1.14 -3.01 5.03
C TYR A 208 2.39 -3.45 5.82
N ILE A 209 2.30 -4.51 6.62
CA ILE A 209 3.44 -5.05 7.39
C ILE A 209 3.64 -6.50 7.01
N VAL A 210 4.62 -6.79 6.16
CA VAL A 210 4.75 -8.07 5.46
C VAL A 210 6.08 -8.75 5.82
N PRO A 211 6.05 -9.80 6.67
CA PRO A 211 7.23 -10.60 6.96
C PRO A 211 7.61 -11.51 5.80
N LEU A 212 8.82 -11.36 5.26
CA LEU A 212 9.32 -12.14 4.12
C LEU A 212 9.98 -13.44 4.55
N GLY A 213 10.77 -13.38 5.63
CA GLY A 213 11.45 -14.55 6.20
C GLY A 213 12.47 -14.15 7.28
N PRO A 214 13.03 -15.12 8.00
CA PRO A 214 13.90 -14.84 9.15
C PRO A 214 15.34 -14.45 8.76
N ASP A 215 15.82 -14.88 7.60
CA ASP A 215 17.21 -14.66 7.16
C ASP A 215 17.32 -13.41 6.27
N THR A 216 18.53 -12.85 6.16
CA THR A 216 18.79 -11.64 5.36
C THR A 216 18.47 -11.85 3.88
N GLU A 217 18.72 -13.05 3.35
CA GLU A 217 18.49 -13.43 1.96
C GLU A 217 17.03 -13.27 1.55
N HIS A 218 16.07 -13.41 2.49
CA HIS A 218 14.64 -13.19 2.20
C HIS A 218 14.31 -11.74 1.81
N THR A 219 15.22 -10.79 2.06
CA THR A 219 15.11 -9.41 1.56
C THR A 219 15.04 -9.38 0.03
N LEU A 220 15.63 -10.37 -0.64
CA LEU A 220 15.56 -10.52 -2.09
C LEU A 220 14.11 -10.51 -2.60
N TYR A 221 13.15 -11.09 -1.89
CA TYR A 221 11.77 -11.11 -2.37
C TYR A 221 11.17 -9.70 -2.55
N ALA A 222 11.61 -8.71 -1.76
CA ALA A 222 11.24 -7.31 -1.97
C ALA A 222 11.89 -6.71 -3.23
N LEU A 223 13.13 -7.12 -3.53
CA LEU A 223 13.84 -6.70 -4.75
C LEU A 223 13.23 -7.35 -5.99
N ASP A 224 12.89 -8.65 -5.95
CA ASP A 224 12.19 -9.37 -7.02
C ASP A 224 10.82 -8.77 -7.31
N TRP A 225 10.09 -8.38 -6.27
CA TRP A 225 8.83 -7.67 -6.38
C TRP A 225 9.06 -6.32 -7.07
N SER A 226 10.06 -5.57 -6.61
CA SER A 226 10.38 -4.29 -7.20
C SER A 226 10.81 -4.35 -8.67
N ILE A 227 11.66 -5.30 -9.07
CA ILE A 227 12.15 -5.39 -10.45
C ILE A 227 11.03 -5.84 -11.39
N ARG A 228 10.11 -6.70 -10.93
CA ARG A 228 8.91 -7.09 -11.68
C ARG A 228 7.97 -5.94 -11.94
N ALA A 229 7.86 -4.97 -11.03
CA ALA A 229 7.08 -3.76 -11.29
C ALA A 229 7.54 -3.03 -12.58
N SER A 230 8.84 -3.08 -12.89
CA SER A 230 9.39 -2.52 -14.12
C SER A 230 8.92 -3.25 -15.39
N MET A 231 8.79 -4.58 -15.32
CA MET A 231 8.30 -5.39 -16.45
C MET A 231 6.78 -5.28 -16.60
N ILE A 232 6.04 -5.34 -15.48
CA ILE A 232 4.57 -5.38 -15.47
C ILE A 232 3.96 -4.01 -15.78
N PHE A 233 4.41 -2.95 -15.09
CA PHE A 233 3.83 -1.62 -15.22
C PHE A 233 4.68 -0.70 -16.10
N GLY A 234 6.01 -0.84 -16.03
CA GLY A 234 6.92 -0.07 -16.88
C GLY A 234 6.97 -0.57 -18.33
N GLY A 235 6.52 -1.80 -18.61
CA GLY A 235 6.59 -2.41 -19.93
C GLY A 235 8.02 -2.60 -20.45
N ASN A 236 9.02 -2.55 -19.56
CA ASN A 236 10.42 -2.72 -19.92
C ASN A 236 10.68 -4.17 -20.33
N LYS A 237 11.47 -4.35 -21.39
CA LYS A 237 11.79 -5.68 -21.93
C LYS A 237 12.87 -6.36 -21.08
N PRO A 238 12.73 -7.67 -20.79
CA PRO A 238 13.78 -8.45 -20.16
C PRO A 238 15.12 -8.27 -20.88
N GLY A 239 16.21 -8.16 -20.11
CA GLY A 239 17.58 -7.93 -20.59
C GLY A 239 17.95 -6.46 -20.79
N ASP A 240 16.99 -5.54 -20.78
CA ASP A 240 17.28 -4.10 -20.76
C ASP A 240 17.57 -3.64 -19.32
N TYR A 241 18.71 -4.11 -18.78
CA TYR A 241 19.11 -3.83 -17.40
C TYR A 241 19.13 -2.33 -17.10
N LYS A 242 19.50 -1.49 -18.07
CA LYS A 242 19.52 -0.02 -17.89
C LYS A 242 18.12 0.54 -17.69
N ALA A 243 17.14 0.09 -18.50
CA ALA A 243 15.76 0.53 -18.34
C ALA A 243 15.17 0.05 -17.01
N HIS A 244 15.48 -1.19 -16.60
CA HIS A 244 15.02 -1.74 -15.32
C HIS A 244 15.59 -1.00 -14.11
N LEU A 245 16.91 -0.84 -14.01
CA LEU A 245 17.55 -0.14 -12.88
C LEU A 245 17.17 1.34 -12.84
N LYS A 246 16.97 1.97 -14.00
CA LYS A 246 16.43 3.33 -14.06
C LYS A 246 14.99 3.40 -13.55
N TYR A 247 14.14 2.42 -13.92
CA TYR A 247 12.76 2.38 -13.46
C TYR A 247 12.68 2.20 -11.94
N THR A 248 13.43 1.26 -11.36
CA THR A 248 13.45 1.04 -9.91
C THR A 248 13.88 2.30 -9.17
N ARG A 249 14.95 2.96 -9.63
CA ARG A 249 15.43 4.22 -9.05
C ARG A 249 14.41 5.36 -9.18
N ASP A 250 13.81 5.55 -10.35
CA ASP A 250 13.01 6.74 -10.65
C ASP A 250 11.52 6.61 -10.24
N ARG A 251 10.99 5.38 -10.16
CA ARG A 251 9.55 5.13 -9.96
C ARG A 251 9.22 4.37 -8.67
N VAL A 252 10.14 3.61 -8.10
CA VAL A 252 9.89 2.81 -6.91
C VAL A 252 10.66 3.42 -5.74
N PHE A 253 9.96 4.13 -4.86
CA PHE A 253 10.60 4.81 -3.72
C PHE A 253 10.89 3.85 -2.57
N ALA A 254 11.82 2.93 -2.80
CA ALA A 254 12.26 1.97 -1.79
C ALA A 254 13.52 2.38 -1.06
N PHE A 255 13.64 1.97 0.20
CA PHE A 255 14.85 2.11 1.02
C PHE A 255 14.95 0.95 2.02
N ALA A 256 16.18 0.62 2.42
CA ALA A 256 16.44 -0.35 3.48
C ALA A 256 16.65 0.37 4.82
N MET A 257 16.08 -0.18 5.89
CA MET A 257 16.32 0.25 7.26
C MET A 257 16.93 -0.93 8.03
N VAL A 258 18.21 -0.83 8.35
CA VAL A 258 18.97 -1.93 8.96
C VAL A 258 19.06 -1.68 10.45
N LEU A 259 18.39 -2.54 11.23
CA LEU A 259 18.30 -2.41 12.69
C LEU A 259 19.18 -3.49 13.36
N GLY A 260 20.14 -3.03 14.14
CA GLY A 260 21.15 -3.86 14.80
C GLY A 260 22.44 -4.04 14.00
N GLU A 261 23.25 -5.04 14.39
CA GLU A 261 24.58 -5.28 13.80
C GLU A 261 24.50 -5.76 12.33
N LEU A 262 25.38 -5.19 11.49
CA LEU A 262 25.53 -5.58 10.08
C LEU A 262 26.60 -6.65 9.89
N ASP A 263 26.21 -7.78 9.32
CA ASP A 263 27.10 -8.85 8.87
C ASP A 263 27.44 -8.72 7.38
N ASP A 264 28.40 -9.52 6.90
CA ASP A 264 28.89 -9.46 5.52
C ASP A 264 27.74 -9.72 4.50
N VAL A 265 26.77 -10.58 4.83
CA VAL A 265 25.62 -10.86 3.95
C VAL A 265 24.75 -9.62 3.82
N LYS A 266 24.40 -8.95 4.92
CA LYS A 266 23.63 -7.67 4.89
C LYS A 266 24.33 -6.61 4.03
N TRP A 267 25.66 -6.50 4.15
CA TRP A 267 26.43 -5.58 3.30
C TRP A 267 26.37 -5.93 1.82
N SER A 268 26.42 -7.23 1.50
CA SER A 268 26.41 -7.71 0.12
C SER A 268 25.04 -7.57 -0.54
N THR A 269 23.96 -7.99 0.14
CA THR A 269 22.57 -7.78 -0.31
C THR A 269 22.29 -6.28 -0.48
N GLY A 270 22.75 -5.45 0.45
CA GLY A 270 22.65 -4.00 0.39
C GLY A 270 23.38 -3.38 -0.81
N ALA A 271 24.56 -3.88 -1.17
CA ALA A 271 25.26 -3.45 -2.38
C ALA A 271 24.45 -3.77 -3.66
N GLY A 272 23.76 -4.91 -3.70
CA GLY A 272 22.81 -5.25 -4.74
C GLY A 272 21.61 -4.29 -4.80
N ALA A 273 21.04 -3.92 -3.65
CA ALA A 273 19.95 -2.96 -3.56
C ALA A 273 20.36 -1.54 -4.01
N ILE A 274 21.60 -1.12 -3.71
CA ILE A 274 22.14 0.16 -4.18
C ILE A 274 22.15 0.22 -5.72
N ASN A 275 22.49 -0.86 -6.43
CA ASN A 275 22.40 -0.90 -7.90
C ASN A 275 21.00 -0.57 -8.43
N MET A 276 19.96 -0.96 -7.69
CA MET A 276 18.56 -0.68 -8.03
C MET A 276 18.12 0.73 -7.65
N GLY A 277 19.00 1.52 -7.03
CA GLY A 277 18.76 2.90 -6.58
C GLY A 277 18.21 2.99 -5.16
N TYR A 278 18.37 1.96 -4.34
CA TYR A 278 17.81 1.90 -2.99
C TYR A 278 18.87 2.15 -1.93
N PRO A 279 18.74 3.24 -1.16
CA PRO A 279 19.68 3.55 -0.09
C PRO A 279 19.41 2.71 1.15
N ALA A 280 20.42 2.57 2.00
CA ALA A 280 20.33 1.92 3.30
C ALA A 280 20.57 2.92 4.44
N ILE A 281 19.74 2.83 5.48
CA ILE A 281 19.86 3.62 6.71
C ILE A 281 20.04 2.65 7.87
N ALA A 282 21.17 2.75 8.57
CA ALA A 282 21.48 1.89 9.72
C ALA A 282 21.31 2.63 11.05
N ASP A 283 20.88 1.89 12.09
CA ASP A 283 20.79 2.41 13.47
C ASP A 283 22.06 2.17 14.31
N THR A 284 23.12 1.68 13.68
CA THR A 284 24.43 1.42 14.28
C THR A 284 25.52 2.30 13.68
N ASP A 285 26.66 2.39 14.39
CA ASP A 285 27.80 3.19 13.94
C ASP A 285 28.53 2.52 12.76
N VAL A 286 28.05 2.78 11.56
CA VAL A 286 28.61 2.24 10.31
C VAL A 286 29.31 3.32 9.47
N PRO A 287 30.16 2.92 8.49
CA PRO A 287 30.64 3.84 7.47
C PRO A 287 29.49 4.33 6.57
N VAL A 288 29.55 5.60 6.18
CA VAL A 288 28.55 6.25 5.31
C VAL A 288 29.08 6.41 3.89
N ILE A 289 28.17 6.46 2.91
CA ILE A 289 28.48 6.66 1.50
C ILE A 289 27.61 7.82 0.97
N HIS A 290 28.15 9.03 1.09
CA HIS A 290 27.51 10.26 0.60
C HIS A 290 27.60 10.53 -0.92
N PRO A 291 28.59 10.02 -1.69
CA PRO A 291 28.62 10.27 -3.13
C PRO A 291 27.30 9.86 -3.78
N THR A 292 26.74 10.75 -4.58
CA THR A 292 25.49 10.52 -5.32
C THR A 292 25.79 9.98 -6.71
N GLY A 293 24.85 9.25 -7.33
CA GLY A 293 24.99 8.79 -8.71
C GLY A 293 24.22 7.52 -9.03
N VAL A 294 24.20 6.56 -8.10
CA VAL A 294 23.39 5.35 -8.20
C VAL A 294 22.05 5.55 -7.50
N CYS A 295 22.08 5.88 -6.21
CA CYS A 295 20.92 6.40 -5.46
C CYS A 295 20.68 7.89 -5.76
N THR A 296 19.48 8.37 -5.40
CA THR A 296 19.08 9.79 -5.57
C THR A 296 20.00 10.74 -4.80
N TYR A 297 20.26 10.41 -3.54
CA TYR A 297 21.17 11.14 -2.66
C TYR A 297 22.23 10.18 -2.12
N GLU A 298 22.33 9.99 -0.80
CA GLU A 298 23.29 9.08 -0.17
C GLU A 298 22.93 7.61 -0.44
N GLU A 299 23.95 6.76 -0.58
CA GLU A 299 23.77 5.30 -0.79
C GLU A 299 23.66 4.56 0.56
N VAL A 300 24.45 5.00 1.55
CA VAL A 300 24.45 4.46 2.91
C VAL A 300 24.55 5.61 3.89
N GLU A 301 23.63 5.65 4.84
CA GLU A 301 23.58 6.63 5.92
C GLU A 301 23.34 5.94 7.27
N LYS A 302 23.58 6.67 8.37
CA LYS A 302 23.22 6.22 9.71
C LYS A 302 22.40 7.26 10.46
N GLU A 303 21.51 6.77 11.32
CA GLU A 303 20.77 7.59 12.29
C GLU A 303 20.60 6.77 13.57
N LEU A 304 21.27 7.21 14.63
CA LEU A 304 21.29 6.49 15.91
C LEU A 304 20.06 6.82 16.77
N ASP A 305 19.34 7.89 16.44
CA ASP A 305 18.09 8.27 17.09
C ASP A 305 16.91 7.60 16.37
N HIS A 306 16.35 6.55 16.98
CA HIS A 306 15.20 5.81 16.44
C HIS A 306 13.95 6.70 16.26
N ASP A 307 13.88 7.87 16.89
CA ASP A 307 12.79 8.83 16.70
C ASP A 307 12.91 9.63 15.40
N LYS A 308 14.09 9.60 14.76
CA LYS A 308 14.39 10.33 13.52
C LYS A 308 14.71 9.43 12.35
N ILE A 309 14.95 8.13 12.58
CA ILE A 309 15.40 7.20 11.54
C ILE A 309 14.46 7.12 10.34
N VAL A 310 13.14 7.17 10.56
CA VAL A 310 12.13 7.17 9.48
C VAL A 310 12.20 8.46 8.66
N GLN A 311 12.27 9.61 9.34
CA GLN A 311 12.42 10.90 8.65
C GLN A 311 13.73 10.95 7.85
N ARG A 312 14.84 10.50 8.45
CA ARG A 312 16.15 10.46 7.77
C ARG A 312 16.10 9.57 6.53
N ALA A 313 15.45 8.41 6.62
CA ALA A 313 15.26 7.52 5.49
C ALA A 313 14.50 8.18 4.33
N PHE A 314 13.48 8.99 4.64
CA PHE A 314 12.72 9.73 3.63
C PHE A 314 13.57 10.81 2.96
N GLU A 315 14.37 11.54 3.73
CA GLU A 315 15.29 12.55 3.20
C GLU A 315 16.31 11.92 2.24
N VAL A 316 16.96 10.84 2.66
CA VAL A 316 17.98 10.11 1.87
C VAL A 316 17.36 9.50 0.60
N ARG A 317 16.13 8.97 0.69
CA ARG A 317 15.45 8.43 -0.50
C ARG A 317 14.91 9.52 -1.43
N GLY A 318 14.71 10.74 -0.91
CA GLY A 318 14.00 11.82 -1.59
C GLY A 318 12.49 11.64 -1.63
N LEU A 319 11.93 10.92 -0.66
CA LEU A 319 10.50 10.70 -0.51
C LEU A 319 9.85 11.92 0.15
N LYS A 320 8.89 12.55 -0.54
CA LYS A 320 8.10 13.65 0.00
C LYS A 320 6.73 13.11 0.42
N VAL A 321 6.61 12.67 1.66
CA VAL A 321 5.31 12.27 2.22
C VAL A 321 4.67 13.47 2.89
N THR A 322 3.56 13.95 2.33
CA THR A 322 2.63 14.83 3.04
C THR A 322 1.76 13.96 3.94
N VAL A 323 2.17 13.87 5.21
CA VAL A 323 1.33 13.28 6.26
C VAL A 323 0.29 14.31 6.64
N GLU A 324 -0.90 14.22 6.06
CA GLU A 324 -2.01 15.04 6.54
C GLU A 324 -2.87 14.16 7.43
N LYS A 325 -2.62 14.30 8.73
CA LYS A 325 -3.26 13.58 9.82
C LYS A 325 -4.23 14.52 10.53
N PRO A 326 -5.49 14.13 10.77
CA PRO A 326 -6.38 14.90 11.63
C PRO A 326 -5.79 14.96 13.06
N PRO A 327 -6.02 16.05 13.81
CA PRO A 327 -5.47 16.20 15.16
C PRO A 327 -6.20 15.28 16.14
N ILE A 328 -5.82 14.01 16.16
CA ILE A 328 -6.35 12.93 17.00
C ILE A 328 -5.20 12.18 17.69
N PRO A 329 -5.45 11.52 18.83
CA PRO A 329 -4.40 10.90 19.64
C PRO A 329 -3.95 9.53 19.13
N VAL A 330 -4.63 8.97 18.13
CA VAL A 330 -4.31 7.68 17.51
C VAL A 330 -3.68 7.85 16.15
N SER A 331 -3.11 6.78 15.62
CA SER A 331 -2.57 6.73 14.27
C SER A 331 -3.67 6.91 13.21
N TYR A 332 -3.32 7.51 12.06
CA TYR A 332 -4.28 7.75 10.97
C TYR A 332 -3.66 7.45 9.61
N GLY A 333 -4.35 6.66 8.79
CA GLY A 333 -3.97 6.33 7.42
C GLY A 333 -4.73 5.13 6.83
N PRO A 334 -4.77 5.00 5.48
CA PRO A 334 -5.33 3.88 4.72
C PRO A 334 -5.03 2.47 5.27
N ALA A 335 -3.84 2.24 5.82
CA ALA A 335 -3.45 0.95 6.35
C ALA A 335 -4.26 0.49 7.59
N PHE A 336 -4.97 1.39 8.27
CA PHE A 336 -5.86 1.04 9.38
C PHE A 336 -7.29 0.72 8.93
N GLU A 337 -7.66 0.98 7.67
CA GLU A 337 -9.03 0.85 7.16
C GLU A 337 -9.59 -0.58 7.30
N GLY A 338 -8.71 -1.58 7.21
CA GLY A 338 -9.07 -3.00 7.33
C GLY A 338 -9.22 -3.51 8.76
N GLU A 339 -8.89 -2.74 9.80
CA GLU A 339 -8.94 -3.19 11.20
C GLU A 339 -10.37 -3.59 11.60
N ARG A 340 -10.49 -4.74 12.28
CA ARG A 340 -11.79 -5.24 12.76
C ARG A 340 -11.88 -5.17 14.27
N ILE A 341 -12.87 -4.45 14.79
CA ILE A 341 -13.13 -4.39 16.24
C ILE A 341 -14.14 -5.48 16.61
N ARG A 342 -13.65 -6.54 17.26
CA ARG A 342 -14.49 -7.63 17.79
C ARG A 342 -15.18 -7.20 19.09
N LYS A 343 -16.16 -7.98 19.55
CA LYS A 343 -17.00 -7.61 20.69
C LYS A 343 -16.20 -7.50 22.00
N GLU A 344 -15.19 -8.35 22.15
CA GLU A 344 -14.26 -8.40 23.28
C GLU A 344 -13.35 -7.16 23.37
N ASP A 345 -12.99 -6.58 22.23
CA ASP A 345 -12.09 -5.42 22.14
C ASP A 345 -12.85 -4.09 22.04
N MET A 346 -14.18 -4.15 21.97
CA MET A 346 -15.06 -3.00 21.83
C MET A 346 -15.24 -2.26 23.16
N PHE A 347 -14.98 -0.95 23.14
CA PHE A 347 -15.31 -0.05 24.25
C PHE A 347 -16.77 0.43 24.14
N ILE A 348 -17.15 0.92 22.97
CA ILE A 348 -18.50 1.43 22.70
C ILE A 348 -18.91 1.20 21.24
N GLU A 349 -20.20 1.05 20.99
CA GLU A 349 -20.79 0.99 19.63
C GLU A 349 -21.99 1.92 19.46
N PHE A 350 -22.20 2.37 18.22
CA PHE A 350 -23.32 3.22 17.80
C PHE A 350 -23.97 2.61 16.55
N GLY A 351 -25.29 2.55 16.48
CA GLY A 351 -25.98 2.04 15.29
C GLY A 351 -26.12 0.52 15.23
N GLY A 352 -26.03 -0.05 14.03
CA GLY A 352 -25.99 -1.52 13.82
C GLY A 352 -27.25 -2.26 14.30
N ASN A 353 -28.43 -1.67 14.11
CA ASN A 353 -29.74 -2.11 14.62
C ASN A 353 -29.87 -2.14 16.17
N ARG A 354 -28.87 -1.65 16.91
CA ARG A 354 -28.88 -1.64 18.39
C ARG A 354 -29.31 -0.30 18.96
N THR A 355 -28.82 0.78 18.36
CA THR A 355 -29.23 2.16 18.67
C THR A 355 -29.53 2.91 17.39
N PRO A 356 -30.37 3.97 17.42
CA PRO A 356 -30.53 4.85 16.27
C PRO A 356 -29.22 5.55 15.91
N ALA A 357 -28.81 5.44 14.65
CA ALA A 357 -27.68 6.19 14.13
C ALA A 357 -27.88 6.59 12.67
N PHE A 358 -27.38 7.77 12.31
CA PHE A 358 -27.32 8.20 10.91
C PHE A 358 -26.18 9.20 10.69
N GLU A 359 -25.77 9.35 9.45
CA GLU A 359 -24.83 10.38 9.00
C GLU A 359 -25.44 11.17 7.84
N TRP A 360 -25.23 12.49 7.80
CA TRP A 360 -25.87 13.37 6.84
C TRP A 360 -25.00 14.58 6.50
N VAL A 361 -24.79 14.84 5.20
CA VAL A 361 -24.16 16.07 4.68
C VAL A 361 -25.22 17.08 4.25
N ARG A 362 -24.99 18.35 4.61
CA ARG A 362 -25.81 19.49 4.18
C ARG A 362 -24.94 20.59 3.60
N THR A 363 -25.35 21.11 2.45
CA THR A 363 -24.77 22.35 1.92
C THR A 363 -25.33 23.55 2.69
N LYS A 364 -24.43 24.45 3.09
CA LYS A 364 -24.73 25.72 3.78
C LYS A 364 -24.04 26.87 3.06
N GLU A 365 -24.51 28.09 3.34
CA GLU A 365 -23.82 29.30 2.91
C GLU A 365 -22.54 29.53 3.72
N LEU A 366 -21.56 30.22 3.13
CA LEU A 366 -20.24 30.42 3.73
C LEU A 366 -20.27 31.18 5.06
N ASP A 367 -21.29 32.00 5.30
CA ASP A 367 -21.48 32.79 6.53
C ASP A 367 -22.29 32.06 7.60
N GLU A 368 -22.97 30.96 7.26
CA GLU A 368 -23.76 30.14 8.20
C GLU A 368 -22.90 29.20 9.04
N ILE A 369 -21.67 28.89 8.59
CA ILE A 369 -20.80 27.89 9.24
C ILE A 369 -19.40 28.39 9.54
N GLU A 370 -18.85 27.83 10.61
CA GLU A 370 -17.48 28.06 11.08
C GLU A 370 -16.60 26.87 10.72
N ASP A 371 -15.50 27.14 10.01
CA ASP A 371 -14.62 26.08 9.50
C ASP A 371 -13.89 25.35 10.64
N GLY A 372 -13.89 24.02 10.59
CA GLY A 372 -13.28 23.14 11.58
C GLY A 372 -14.05 23.01 12.89
N LYS A 373 -15.21 23.67 13.05
CA LYS A 373 -15.97 23.63 14.29
C LYS A 373 -16.64 22.27 14.49
N VAL A 374 -16.44 21.70 15.68
CA VAL A 374 -17.13 20.50 16.14
C VAL A 374 -18.04 20.87 17.30
N THR A 375 -19.31 20.44 17.26
CA THR A 375 -20.29 20.67 18.33
C THR A 375 -20.87 19.33 18.77
N ILE A 376 -20.92 19.10 20.09
CA ILE A 376 -21.54 17.92 20.69
C ILE A 376 -22.85 18.34 21.35
N VAL A 377 -23.94 17.68 20.99
CA VAL A 377 -25.29 17.94 21.51
C VAL A 377 -25.84 16.67 22.15
N GLY A 378 -26.23 16.78 23.41
CA GLY A 378 -26.90 15.71 24.13
C GLY A 378 -26.78 15.86 25.64
N THR A 379 -27.46 14.99 26.36
CA THR A 379 -27.52 14.98 27.82
C THR A 379 -26.49 14.01 28.39
N ASP A 380 -25.70 14.47 29.37
CA ASP A 380 -24.68 13.70 30.11
C ASP A 380 -23.73 12.89 29.22
N VAL A 381 -23.39 13.44 28.05
CA VAL A 381 -22.69 12.73 26.97
C VAL A 381 -21.33 12.19 27.43
N GLU A 382 -20.56 12.97 28.19
CA GLU A 382 -19.23 12.57 28.67
C GLU A 382 -19.30 11.40 29.66
N GLU A 383 -20.27 11.41 30.58
CA GLU A 383 -20.46 10.33 31.54
C GLU A 383 -20.92 9.04 30.85
N ARG A 384 -21.86 9.15 29.91
CA ARG A 384 -22.33 8.03 29.08
C ARG A 384 -21.20 7.45 28.24
N PHE A 385 -20.36 8.30 27.66
CA PHE A 385 -19.20 7.84 26.91
C PHE A 385 -18.21 7.08 27.80
N LYS A 386 -17.86 7.62 28.98
CA LYS A 386 -16.96 6.96 29.94
C LYS A 386 -17.47 5.59 30.42
N ALA A 387 -18.79 5.41 30.48
CA ALA A 387 -19.40 4.13 30.85
C ALA A 387 -19.24 3.04 29.76
N GLY A 388 -18.94 3.43 28.52
CA GLY A 388 -18.85 2.52 27.37
C GLY A 388 -20.19 1.88 27.00
N GLY A 389 -20.16 0.81 26.21
CA GLY A 389 -21.34 0.04 25.84
C GLY A 389 -22.01 0.51 24.55
N GLN A 390 -23.19 1.11 24.63
CA GLN A 390 -24.00 1.46 23.46
C GLN A 390 -24.56 2.87 23.57
N MET A 391 -24.46 3.67 22.51
CA MET A 391 -25.03 5.01 22.45
C MET A 391 -25.63 5.27 21.06
N PRO A 392 -26.69 6.08 20.92
CA PRO A 392 -27.14 6.54 19.62
C PRO A 392 -26.19 7.66 19.12
N LEU A 393 -26.11 7.85 17.81
CA LEU A 393 -25.22 8.84 17.20
C LEU A 393 -25.80 9.39 15.90
N ALA A 394 -25.96 10.72 15.80
CA ALA A 394 -26.09 11.38 14.51
C ALA A 394 -24.83 12.17 14.18
N VAL A 395 -24.28 11.98 12.98
CA VAL A 395 -23.15 12.75 12.44
C VAL A 395 -23.68 13.69 11.36
N VAL A 396 -23.86 14.96 11.71
CA VAL A 396 -24.33 15.98 10.75
C VAL A 396 -23.16 16.85 10.34
N VAL A 397 -22.84 16.86 9.05
CA VAL A 397 -21.71 17.59 8.49
C VAL A 397 -22.22 18.68 7.56
N ASP A 398 -22.08 19.92 8.01
CA ASP A 398 -22.38 21.09 7.19
C ASP A 398 -21.15 21.49 6.40
N VAL A 399 -21.30 21.60 5.08
CA VAL A 399 -20.23 22.00 4.15
C VAL A 399 -20.62 23.25 3.39
N ALA A 400 -19.66 24.13 3.15
CA ALA A 400 -19.85 25.31 2.32
C ALA A 400 -18.67 25.50 1.38
N GLY A 401 -18.94 25.92 0.15
CA GLY A 401 -17.90 26.26 -0.81
C GLY A 401 -18.47 26.87 -2.07
N ARG A 402 -17.67 27.71 -2.76
CA ARG A 402 -18.15 28.45 -3.95
C ARG A 402 -18.56 27.53 -5.11
N LYS A 403 -17.94 26.36 -5.20
CA LYS A 403 -18.24 25.34 -6.20
C LYS A 403 -19.11 24.20 -5.64
N MET A 404 -19.52 24.28 -4.37
CA MET A 404 -20.33 23.25 -3.75
C MET A 404 -21.72 23.23 -4.39
N GLN A 405 -22.22 22.03 -4.67
CA GLN A 405 -23.55 21.78 -5.22
C GLN A 405 -24.25 20.72 -4.39
N LYS A 406 -25.58 20.77 -4.33
CA LYS A 406 -26.37 19.76 -3.58
C LYS A 406 -26.10 18.32 -4.05
N ASP A 407 -25.76 18.13 -5.32
CA ASP A 407 -25.47 16.82 -5.89
C ASP A 407 -24.14 16.23 -5.35
N PHE A 408 -23.25 17.05 -4.80
CA PHE A 408 -21.99 16.58 -4.20
C PHE A 408 -22.16 16.08 -2.77
N GLU A 409 -23.29 16.38 -2.11
CA GLU A 409 -23.53 16.00 -0.71
C GLU A 409 -23.40 14.48 -0.51
N SER A 410 -24.02 13.67 -1.38
CA SER A 410 -23.97 12.21 -1.28
C SER A 410 -22.58 11.61 -1.53
N ILE A 411 -21.71 12.34 -2.23
CA ILE A 411 -20.37 11.88 -2.56
C ILE A 411 -19.44 12.10 -1.36
N ILE A 412 -19.62 13.25 -0.69
CA ILE A 412 -18.93 13.54 0.56
C ILE A 412 -19.36 12.54 1.63
N GLU A 413 -20.66 12.25 1.76
CA GLU A 413 -21.20 11.26 2.71
C GLU A 413 -20.53 9.89 2.55
N ARG A 414 -20.35 9.40 1.32
CA ARG A 414 -19.71 8.08 1.10
C ARG A 414 -18.27 8.02 1.59
N LYS A 415 -17.58 9.16 1.71
CA LYS A 415 -16.22 9.21 2.26
C LYS A 415 -16.16 9.16 3.77
N PHE A 416 -17.29 9.27 4.48
CA PHE A 416 -17.31 9.15 5.94
C PHE A 416 -16.84 7.77 6.41
N HIS A 417 -17.15 6.73 5.64
CA HIS A 417 -16.65 5.39 5.88
C HIS A 417 -15.12 5.33 5.90
N HIS A 418 -14.46 5.77 4.84
CA HIS A 418 -13.01 5.81 4.78
C HIS A 418 -12.43 6.74 5.86
N ASN A 419 -13.02 7.92 6.04
CA ASN A 419 -12.53 8.91 6.99
C ASN A 419 -12.41 8.33 8.40
N ILE A 420 -13.40 7.57 8.87
CA ILE A 420 -13.38 6.96 10.20
C ILE A 420 -12.50 5.71 10.25
N ASN A 421 -12.59 4.82 9.26
CA ASN A 421 -11.84 3.55 9.27
C ASN A 421 -10.32 3.76 9.14
N GLU A 422 -9.87 4.88 8.55
CA GLU A 422 -8.45 5.22 8.51
C GLU A 422 -7.87 5.60 9.89
N ALA A 423 -8.70 5.79 10.94
CA ALA A 423 -8.23 6.03 12.30
C ALA A 423 -8.07 4.71 13.07
N GLN A 424 -6.86 4.46 13.58
CA GLN A 424 -6.55 3.23 14.30
C GLN A 424 -7.50 3.00 15.48
N GLY A 425 -8.08 1.80 15.57
CA GLY A 425 -9.01 1.42 16.63
C GLY A 425 -10.39 2.11 16.57
N LEU A 426 -10.73 2.77 15.47
CA LEU A 426 -12.10 3.17 15.12
C LEU A 426 -12.59 2.29 13.96
N TRP A 427 -13.89 2.03 13.91
CA TRP A 427 -14.50 1.25 12.85
C TRP A 427 -15.86 1.81 12.47
N HIS A 428 -16.18 1.83 11.18
CA HIS A 428 -17.41 2.31 10.59
C HIS A 428 -17.88 1.38 9.46
N MET A 429 -19.18 1.11 9.40
CA MET A 429 -19.82 0.39 8.31
C MET A 429 -21.25 0.88 8.09
N GLY A 430 -21.74 0.74 6.87
CA GLY A 430 -23.04 1.27 6.48
C GLY A 430 -22.92 2.67 5.90
N GLN A 431 -24.07 3.29 5.67
CA GLN A 431 -24.20 4.63 5.12
C GLN A 431 -25.56 5.22 5.53
N ARG A 432 -25.76 6.54 5.38
CA ARG A 432 -27.06 7.20 5.59
C ARG A 432 -27.61 6.89 6.99
N ASP A 433 -28.77 6.22 7.09
CA ASP A 433 -29.46 5.92 8.35
C ASP A 433 -29.30 4.46 8.83
N ILE A 434 -28.36 3.72 8.25
CA ILE A 434 -28.01 2.34 8.64
C ILE A 434 -26.54 2.23 9.09
N VAL A 435 -25.99 3.33 9.59
CA VAL A 435 -24.60 3.41 10.07
C VAL A 435 -24.40 2.50 11.28
N TRP A 436 -23.20 1.93 11.38
CA TRP A 436 -22.71 1.19 12.52
C TRP A 436 -21.25 1.57 12.78
N MET A 437 -20.97 2.09 13.97
CA MET A 437 -19.64 2.54 14.37
C MET A 437 -19.19 1.90 15.68
N ARG A 438 -17.88 1.73 15.84
CA ARG A 438 -17.23 1.20 17.05
C ARG A 438 -15.95 1.96 17.38
N ILE A 439 -15.62 2.00 18.67
CA ILE A 439 -14.33 2.43 19.19
C ILE A 439 -13.77 1.31 20.06
N SER A 440 -12.49 1.00 19.91
CA SER A 440 -11.82 -0.06 20.66
C SER A 440 -11.44 0.39 22.08
N ASN A 441 -11.24 -0.58 22.97
CA ASN A 441 -10.70 -0.35 24.31
C ASN A 441 -9.32 0.31 24.28
N GLN A 442 -8.51 -0.01 23.26
CA GLN A 442 -7.18 0.57 23.10
C GLN A 442 -7.26 2.04 22.67
N ALA A 443 -8.06 2.37 21.65
CA ALA A 443 -8.26 3.74 21.19
C ALA A 443 -8.79 4.66 22.31
N TYR A 444 -9.71 4.17 23.14
CA TYR A 444 -10.18 4.93 24.31
C TYR A 444 -9.06 5.19 25.33
N LYS A 445 -8.23 4.18 25.64
CA LYS A 445 -7.07 4.34 26.54
C LYS A 445 -6.04 5.32 25.99
N ASP A 446 -5.86 5.33 24.68
CA ASP A 446 -4.96 6.25 23.98
C ASP A 446 -5.51 7.68 23.91
N GLY A 447 -6.76 7.90 24.35
CA GLY A 447 -7.35 9.23 24.56
C GLY A 447 -8.38 9.64 23.51
N VAL A 448 -8.87 8.72 22.67
CA VAL A 448 -9.95 9.02 21.73
C VAL A 448 -11.21 9.46 22.47
N THR A 449 -11.89 10.47 21.91
CA THR A 449 -13.09 11.11 22.46
C THR A 449 -14.13 11.20 21.35
N LEU A 450 -15.38 11.50 21.71
CA LEU A 450 -16.44 11.72 20.73
C LEU A 450 -16.15 12.92 19.81
N GLU A 451 -15.48 13.96 20.32
CA GLU A 451 -15.10 15.13 19.52
C GLU A 451 -14.18 14.75 18.35
N HIS A 452 -13.28 13.78 18.56
CA HIS A 452 -12.37 13.31 17.51
C HIS A 452 -13.11 12.71 16.29
N ILE A 453 -14.31 12.14 16.45
CA ILE A 453 -15.15 11.72 15.31
C ILE A 453 -15.47 12.94 14.43
N GLY A 454 -15.88 14.05 15.04
CA GLY A 454 -16.18 15.29 14.34
C GLY A 454 -14.92 15.91 13.72
N THR A 455 -13.80 15.90 14.44
CA THR A 455 -12.51 16.41 13.97
C THR A 455 -12.01 15.67 12.73
N ILE A 456 -12.14 14.33 12.72
CA ILE A 456 -11.83 13.49 11.56
C ILE A 456 -12.69 13.90 10.36
N GLN A 457 -14.01 13.98 10.53
CA GLN A 457 -14.90 14.31 9.43
C GLN A 457 -14.67 15.73 8.91
N ALA A 458 -14.46 16.71 9.79
CA ALA A 458 -14.18 18.08 9.41
C ALA A 458 -12.87 18.19 8.60
N THR A 459 -11.79 17.61 9.11
CA THR A 459 -10.47 17.69 8.50
C THR A 459 -10.43 16.96 7.16
N MET A 460 -10.92 15.72 7.14
CA MET A 460 -10.73 14.84 6.00
C MET A 460 -11.73 15.11 4.87
N SER A 461 -12.96 15.51 5.19
CA SER A 461 -13.91 15.94 4.15
C SER A 461 -13.42 17.20 3.45
N LYS A 462 -12.90 18.18 4.21
CA LYS A 462 -12.31 19.38 3.62
C LYS A 462 -11.11 19.04 2.75
N LYS A 463 -10.20 18.19 3.24
CA LYS A 463 -9.00 17.78 2.49
C LYS A 463 -9.37 17.10 1.16
N ARG A 464 -10.17 16.04 1.23
CA ARG A 464 -10.50 15.19 0.06
C ARG A 464 -11.26 15.96 -1.01
N PHE A 465 -12.00 17.00 -0.60
CA PHE A 465 -12.85 17.79 -1.47
C PHE A 465 -12.41 19.26 -1.50
N ASN A 466 -11.11 19.54 -1.31
CA ASN A 466 -10.57 20.90 -1.20
C ASN A 466 -10.86 21.80 -2.43
N ALA A 467 -11.13 21.20 -3.59
CA ALA A 467 -11.47 21.90 -4.82
C ALA A 467 -12.91 22.48 -4.80
N ILE A 468 -13.79 21.94 -3.94
CA ILE A 468 -15.21 22.28 -3.90
C ILE A 468 -15.71 22.70 -2.50
N VAL A 469 -15.05 22.26 -1.43
CA VAL A 469 -15.40 22.55 -0.03
C VAL A 469 -14.39 23.53 0.57
N ASP A 470 -14.87 24.73 0.92
CA ASP A 470 -14.07 25.78 1.56
C ASP A 470 -14.14 25.72 3.09
N LYS A 471 -15.32 25.36 3.64
CA LYS A 471 -15.56 25.25 5.09
C LYS A 471 -16.31 23.98 5.45
N VAL A 472 -15.98 23.40 6.60
CA VAL A 472 -16.71 22.26 7.18
C VAL A 472 -16.99 22.48 8.66
N GLN A 473 -18.23 22.24 9.09
CA GLN A 473 -18.66 22.22 10.48
C GLN A 473 -19.35 20.89 10.77
N VAL A 474 -19.06 20.28 11.92
CA VAL A 474 -19.65 18.99 12.30
C VAL A 474 -20.43 19.12 13.60
N THR A 475 -21.64 18.56 13.63
CA THR A 475 -22.46 18.45 14.84
C THR A 475 -22.76 16.98 15.12
N LEU A 476 -22.45 16.54 16.33
CA LEU A 476 -22.67 15.19 16.81
C LEU A 476 -23.83 15.20 17.82
N TYR A 477 -24.89 14.43 17.56
CA TYR A 477 -26.03 14.32 18.48
C TYR A 477 -26.06 12.95 19.16
N PHE A 478 -26.40 12.92 20.45
CA PHE A 478 -26.39 11.71 21.29
C PHE A 478 -27.70 11.45 22.06
N ASP A 479 -28.69 12.31 21.92
CA ASP A 479 -30.02 12.13 22.53
C ASP A 479 -30.98 11.51 21.51
N GLU A 480 -31.56 10.37 21.89
CA GLU A 480 -32.32 9.51 20.97
C GLU A 480 -33.50 10.25 20.31
N LYS A 481 -34.19 11.10 21.08
CA LYS A 481 -35.32 11.88 20.58
C LYS A 481 -34.90 12.83 19.45
N ASP A 482 -33.84 13.61 19.67
CA ASP A 482 -33.34 14.58 18.69
C ASP A 482 -32.82 13.86 17.44
N ILE A 483 -32.17 12.71 17.64
CA ILE A 483 -31.67 11.87 16.54
C ILE A 483 -32.81 11.36 15.68
N LEU A 484 -33.91 10.86 16.27
CA LEU A 484 -35.06 10.37 15.51
C LEU A 484 -35.76 11.50 14.71
N GLU A 485 -35.91 12.67 15.31
CA GLU A 485 -36.48 13.85 14.62
C GLU A 485 -35.61 14.30 13.44
N LEU A 486 -34.28 14.31 13.59
CA LEU A 486 -33.35 14.63 12.52
C LEU A 486 -33.26 13.52 11.46
N GLN A 487 -33.37 12.25 11.88
CA GLN A 487 -33.35 11.09 10.98
C GLN A 487 -34.51 11.14 9.99
N ASP A 488 -35.71 11.56 10.42
CA ASP A 488 -36.86 11.72 9.53
C ASP A 488 -36.63 12.82 8.47
N GLN A 489 -35.97 13.91 8.84
CA GLN A 489 -35.56 14.96 7.89
C GLN A 489 -34.52 14.44 6.90
N ALA A 490 -33.50 13.74 7.40
CA ALA A 490 -32.45 13.15 6.58
C ALA A 490 -33.03 12.13 5.59
N ARG A 491 -33.96 11.26 6.03
CA ARG A 491 -34.68 10.32 5.15
C ARG A 491 -35.47 11.01 4.04
N ALA A 492 -36.10 12.15 4.33
CA ALA A 492 -36.78 12.92 3.30
C ALA A 492 -35.80 13.41 2.22
N VAL A 493 -34.63 13.90 2.63
CA VAL A 493 -33.55 14.30 1.71
C VAL A 493 -33.00 13.11 0.93
N TYR A 494 -32.77 11.96 1.58
CA TYR A 494 -32.33 10.75 0.88
C TYR A 494 -33.33 10.32 -0.18
N LYS A 495 -34.63 10.38 0.14
CA LYS A 495 -35.70 10.07 -0.80
C LYS A 495 -35.74 11.06 -1.97
N GLU A 496 -35.51 12.34 -1.75
CA GLU A 496 -35.39 13.35 -2.81
C GLU A 496 -34.20 13.04 -3.73
N ARG A 497 -33.03 12.75 -3.15
CA ARG A 497 -31.83 12.37 -3.91
C ARG A 497 -32.08 11.11 -4.75
N ASP A 498 -32.74 10.10 -4.17
CA ASP A 498 -33.10 8.86 -4.86
C ASP A 498 -34.13 9.12 -6.00
N HIS A 499 -35.08 10.04 -5.82
CA HIS A 499 -36.01 10.43 -6.90
C HIS A 499 -35.32 11.17 -8.04
N ARG A 500 -34.33 12.02 -7.73
CA ARG A 500 -33.55 12.73 -8.76
C ARG A 500 -32.75 11.75 -9.62
N LEU A 501 -32.13 10.75 -8.99
CA LEU A 501 -31.49 9.63 -9.67
C LEU A 501 -32.49 8.84 -10.52
N GLY A 502 -33.69 8.56 -9.99
CA GLY A 502 -34.73 7.83 -10.72
C GLY A 502 -35.33 8.56 -11.93
N GLY A 503 -35.09 9.87 -12.08
CA GLY A 503 -35.55 10.66 -13.24
C GLY A 503 -34.52 10.78 -14.38
N LEU A 504 -33.29 10.29 -14.16
CA LEU A 504 -32.21 10.28 -15.14
C LEU A 504 -32.24 8.92 -15.88
N THR A 505 -32.50 8.95 -17.19
CA THR A 505 -32.44 7.77 -18.07
C THR A 505 -31.26 7.86 -19.02
N ASP A 506 -30.86 6.73 -19.60
CA ASP A 506 -29.76 6.62 -20.54
C ASP A 506 -30.03 7.44 -21.83
N GLU A 507 -31.29 7.65 -22.21
CA GLU A 507 -31.70 8.54 -23.30
C GLU A 507 -31.64 10.04 -22.94
N SER A 508 -31.74 10.37 -21.66
CA SER A 508 -31.80 11.77 -21.19
C SER A 508 -30.44 12.47 -21.11
N VAL A 509 -29.34 11.73 -21.28
CA VAL A 509 -27.96 12.23 -21.22
C VAL A 509 -27.22 11.90 -22.50
N ASP A 510 -26.29 12.75 -22.95
CA ASP A 510 -25.41 12.48 -24.10
C ASP A 510 -24.03 11.93 -23.69
N THR A 511 -23.76 11.90 -22.40
CA THR A 511 -22.46 11.57 -21.81
C THR A 511 -22.62 10.48 -20.77
N TYR A 512 -21.83 9.42 -20.88
CA TYR A 512 -21.60 8.44 -19.82
C TYR A 512 -20.28 8.74 -19.11
N TYR A 513 -19.95 7.96 -18.09
CA TYR A 513 -18.66 8.09 -17.43
C TYR A 513 -17.92 6.77 -17.34
N SER A 514 -16.61 6.82 -17.48
CA SER A 514 -15.76 5.69 -17.13
C SER A 514 -15.57 5.59 -15.62
N CYS A 515 -15.17 4.41 -15.15
CA CYS A 515 -14.46 4.27 -13.89
C CYS A 515 -13.29 3.30 -14.09
N LEU A 516 -12.07 3.83 -13.94
CA LEU A 516 -10.81 3.11 -14.10
C LEU A 516 -10.21 2.69 -12.76
N LEU A 517 -10.88 2.95 -11.64
CA LEU A 517 -10.33 2.69 -10.30
C LEU A 517 -9.97 1.22 -10.08
N CYS A 518 -10.75 0.31 -10.66
CA CYS A 518 -10.52 -1.13 -10.58
C CYS A 518 -9.40 -1.62 -11.52
N GLN A 519 -8.84 -0.77 -12.38
CA GLN A 519 -7.62 -1.12 -13.13
C GLN A 519 -6.47 -1.47 -12.20
N SER A 520 -6.55 -1.03 -10.93
CA SER A 520 -5.67 -1.42 -9.84
C SER A 520 -5.52 -2.92 -9.61
N PHE A 521 -6.46 -3.75 -10.06
CA PHE A 521 -6.34 -5.20 -10.00
C PHE A 521 -6.83 -5.90 -11.27
N ALA A 522 -7.57 -5.21 -12.13
CA ALA A 522 -8.02 -5.68 -13.43
C ALA A 522 -7.56 -4.71 -14.54
N PRO A 523 -6.30 -4.77 -15.00
CA PRO A 523 -5.67 -3.70 -15.79
C PRO A 523 -6.39 -3.32 -17.09
N SER A 524 -7.08 -4.27 -17.73
CA SER A 524 -7.86 -4.04 -18.95
C SER A 524 -9.33 -3.70 -18.68
N HIS A 525 -9.77 -3.70 -17.42
CA HIS A 525 -11.15 -3.46 -17.05
C HIS A 525 -11.47 -1.97 -17.10
N VAL A 526 -12.62 -1.65 -17.69
CA VAL A 526 -13.17 -0.30 -17.73
C VAL A 526 -14.66 -0.42 -17.42
N CYS A 527 -15.10 0.21 -16.33
CA CYS A 527 -16.53 0.37 -16.10
C CYS A 527 -17.05 1.51 -16.97
N VAL A 528 -18.15 1.29 -17.69
CA VAL A 528 -18.93 2.34 -18.34
C VAL A 528 -20.20 2.50 -17.52
N ILE A 529 -20.39 3.68 -16.92
CA ILE A 529 -21.45 3.99 -15.96
C ILE A 529 -22.43 4.93 -16.64
N SER A 530 -23.68 4.49 -16.75
CA SER A 530 -24.81 5.25 -17.27
C SER A 530 -25.81 5.55 -16.14
N PRO A 531 -26.78 6.46 -16.35
CA PRO A 531 -27.86 6.66 -15.39
C PRO A 531 -28.55 5.38 -14.90
N GLU A 532 -28.81 4.44 -15.80
CA GLU A 532 -29.57 3.22 -15.52
C GLU A 532 -28.68 1.98 -15.27
N ARG A 533 -27.37 2.08 -15.55
CA ARG A 533 -26.38 1.03 -15.23
C ARG A 533 -25.31 1.57 -14.29
N LEU A 534 -25.52 1.33 -13.00
CA LEU A 534 -24.54 1.61 -11.95
C LEU A 534 -23.23 0.84 -12.18
N GLY A 535 -22.14 1.36 -11.61
CA GLY A 535 -20.89 0.61 -11.53
C GLY A 535 -21.12 -0.72 -10.80
N LEU A 536 -20.48 -1.78 -11.27
CA LEU A 536 -20.68 -3.15 -10.78
C LEU A 536 -20.37 -3.34 -9.28
N CYS A 537 -19.58 -2.44 -8.70
CA CYS A 537 -19.29 -2.41 -7.27
C CYS A 537 -20.48 -1.93 -6.42
N GLY A 538 -21.51 -1.34 -7.05
CA GLY A 538 -22.63 -0.69 -6.39
C GLY A 538 -22.29 0.67 -5.76
N ALA A 539 -21.04 1.11 -5.85
CA ALA A 539 -20.51 2.27 -5.13
C ALA A 539 -20.31 3.53 -5.99
N TYR A 540 -20.55 3.46 -7.30
CA TYR A 540 -20.45 4.61 -8.22
C TYR A 540 -21.65 4.60 -9.17
N ASN A 541 -22.42 5.68 -9.17
CA ASN A 541 -23.45 5.98 -10.14
C ASN A 541 -23.01 7.12 -11.07
N TRP A 542 -23.84 7.44 -12.05
CA TRP A 542 -23.54 8.47 -13.05
C TRP A 542 -23.24 9.85 -12.44
N LEU A 543 -24.01 10.27 -11.43
CA LEU A 543 -23.78 11.56 -10.74
C LEU A 543 -22.47 11.56 -9.95
N ASP A 544 -22.15 10.44 -9.30
CA ASP A 544 -20.90 10.29 -8.56
C ASP A 544 -19.70 10.45 -9.51
N CYS A 545 -19.75 9.82 -10.68
CA CYS A 545 -18.68 9.92 -11.67
C CYS A 545 -18.55 11.31 -12.28
N LYS A 546 -19.69 11.96 -12.58
CA LYS A 546 -19.71 13.36 -13.04
C LYS A 546 -19.00 14.29 -12.06
N ALA A 547 -19.40 14.21 -10.80
CA ALA A 547 -18.82 15.04 -9.76
C ALA A 547 -17.36 14.67 -9.47
N ALA A 548 -17.00 13.37 -9.50
CA ALA A 548 -15.61 12.94 -9.35
C ALA A 548 -14.71 13.54 -10.44
N PHE A 549 -15.18 13.60 -11.69
CA PHE A 549 -14.48 14.28 -12.78
C PHE A 549 -14.39 15.80 -12.57
N GLU A 550 -15.46 16.45 -12.08
CA GLU A 550 -15.44 17.89 -11.77
C GLU A 550 -14.47 18.23 -10.62
N ILE A 551 -14.28 17.32 -9.68
CA ILE A 551 -13.35 17.46 -8.54
C ILE A 551 -11.91 17.18 -8.98
N ASP A 552 -11.68 16.07 -9.68
CA ASP A 552 -10.37 15.63 -10.17
C ASP A 552 -10.48 15.21 -11.65
N PRO A 553 -10.22 16.15 -12.59
CA PRO A 553 -10.23 15.86 -14.02
C PRO A 553 -9.18 14.83 -14.46
N THR A 554 -8.17 14.55 -13.62
CA THR A 554 -7.14 13.55 -13.89
C THR A 554 -7.42 12.19 -13.25
N GLY A 555 -8.53 12.06 -12.52
CA GLY A 555 -8.92 10.84 -11.83
C GLY A 555 -9.45 9.73 -12.76
N GLY A 556 -9.79 8.59 -12.19
CA GLY A 556 -10.27 7.43 -12.96
C GLY A 556 -11.69 7.58 -13.55
N ASN A 557 -12.41 8.65 -13.22
CA ASN A 557 -13.74 8.92 -13.74
C ASN A 557 -13.66 9.97 -14.84
N GLN A 558 -13.86 9.55 -16.09
CA GLN A 558 -13.73 10.41 -17.26
C GLN A 558 -15.04 10.42 -18.05
N PRO A 559 -15.43 11.56 -18.63
CA PRO A 559 -16.61 11.62 -19.48
C PRO A 559 -16.38 10.82 -20.77
N ILE A 560 -17.41 10.08 -21.18
CA ILE A 560 -17.48 9.34 -22.43
C ILE A 560 -18.67 9.91 -23.22
N GLU A 561 -18.41 10.63 -24.30
CA GLU A 561 -19.48 11.02 -25.22
C GLU A 561 -20.01 9.78 -25.94
N LYS A 562 -21.34 9.60 -25.99
CA LYS A 562 -21.94 8.44 -26.67
C LYS A 562 -21.53 8.38 -28.15
N GLY A 563 -21.54 9.52 -28.84
CA GLY A 563 -21.29 9.56 -30.28
C GLY A 563 -22.43 8.91 -31.07
N GLU A 564 -22.10 8.25 -32.18
CA GLU A 564 -23.08 7.57 -33.04
C GLU A 564 -23.68 6.34 -32.34
N GLU A 565 -25.01 6.22 -32.36
CA GLU A 565 -25.73 5.03 -31.92
C GLU A 565 -25.60 3.92 -32.98
N LEU A 566 -24.98 2.80 -32.60
CA LEU A 566 -24.78 1.65 -33.48
C LEU A 566 -25.89 0.60 -33.31
N ASP A 567 -26.36 0.40 -32.07
CA ASP A 567 -27.49 -0.47 -31.74
C ASP A 567 -28.16 -0.03 -30.42
N ALA A 568 -29.30 0.67 -30.50
CA ALA A 568 -30.08 1.07 -29.33
C ALA A 568 -30.57 -0.11 -28.47
N LYS A 569 -30.89 -1.25 -29.08
CA LYS A 569 -31.49 -2.38 -28.36
C LYS A 569 -30.45 -3.08 -27.49
N GLN A 570 -29.22 -3.21 -28.00
CA GLN A 570 -28.11 -3.77 -27.24
C GLN A 570 -27.39 -2.72 -26.38
N GLY A 571 -27.63 -1.43 -26.64
CA GLY A 571 -26.95 -0.32 -25.96
C GLY A 571 -25.50 -0.22 -26.41
N ARG A 572 -25.28 -0.09 -27.73
CA ARG A 572 -23.95 0.05 -28.33
C ARG A 572 -23.77 1.41 -28.99
N TRP A 573 -22.70 2.09 -28.63
CA TRP A 573 -22.37 3.43 -29.11
C TRP A 573 -20.90 3.53 -29.53
N ALA A 574 -20.64 4.23 -30.63
CA ALA A 574 -19.31 4.31 -31.22
C ALA A 574 -18.27 4.98 -30.29
N GLY A 575 -18.67 6.01 -29.54
CA GLY A 575 -17.77 6.71 -28.61
C GLY A 575 -17.38 5.85 -27.41
N VAL A 576 -18.28 4.95 -26.97
CA VAL A 576 -17.98 3.97 -25.91
C VAL A 576 -16.95 2.95 -26.41
N ASP A 577 -17.13 2.41 -27.61
CA ASP A 577 -16.20 1.45 -28.22
C ASP A 577 -14.78 2.06 -28.40
N GLU A 578 -14.67 3.31 -28.88
CA GLU A 578 -13.39 4.01 -29.03
C GLU A 578 -12.68 4.24 -27.68
N TYR A 579 -13.45 4.66 -26.66
CA TYR A 579 -12.93 4.88 -25.32
C TYR A 579 -12.41 3.57 -24.70
N LEU A 580 -13.19 2.49 -24.82
CA LEU A 580 -12.81 1.17 -24.32
C LEU A 580 -11.53 0.66 -24.96
N LYS A 581 -11.41 0.77 -26.29
CA LYS A 581 -10.22 0.31 -26.99
C LYS A 581 -8.95 1.02 -26.50
N SER A 582 -9.05 2.33 -26.28
CA SER A 582 -7.93 3.15 -25.81
C SER A 582 -7.55 2.84 -24.35
N ASN A 583 -8.56 2.71 -23.47
CA ASN A 583 -8.34 2.61 -22.02
C ASN A 583 -8.28 1.16 -21.49
N SER A 584 -8.53 0.15 -22.33
CA SER A 584 -8.32 -1.27 -22.01
C SER A 584 -7.01 -1.82 -22.60
N ALA A 585 -6.12 -0.96 -23.11
CA ALA A 585 -4.92 -1.33 -23.86
C ALA A 585 -5.24 -2.23 -25.09
N GLY A 586 -6.40 -2.01 -25.72
CA GLY A 586 -6.88 -2.78 -26.87
C GLY A 586 -7.46 -4.16 -26.54
N ALA A 587 -7.58 -4.54 -25.28
CA ALA A 587 -8.13 -5.84 -24.88
C ALA A 587 -9.66 -5.93 -25.07
N VAL A 588 -10.36 -4.81 -24.98
CA VAL A 588 -11.81 -4.70 -25.18
C VAL A 588 -12.08 -3.72 -26.31
N GLU A 589 -12.70 -4.21 -27.39
CA GLU A 589 -13.00 -3.39 -28.57
C GLU A 589 -14.40 -2.77 -28.55
N SER A 590 -15.36 -3.42 -27.88
CA SER A 590 -16.75 -2.95 -27.82
C SER A 590 -17.49 -3.46 -26.59
N LEU A 591 -18.58 -2.78 -26.24
CA LEU A 591 -19.47 -3.14 -25.13
C LEU A 591 -20.95 -2.96 -25.53
N ASN A 592 -21.76 -3.94 -25.18
CA ASN A 592 -23.22 -3.86 -25.25
C ASN A 592 -23.80 -3.68 -23.85
N LEU A 593 -24.35 -2.48 -23.57
CA LEU A 593 -24.77 -2.13 -22.23
C LEU A 593 -26.02 -2.90 -21.72
N TYR A 594 -26.83 -3.47 -22.61
CA TYR A 594 -28.14 -4.05 -22.25
C TYR A 594 -28.26 -5.56 -22.48
N THR A 595 -27.17 -6.26 -22.77
CA THR A 595 -27.16 -7.73 -22.91
C THR A 595 -25.92 -8.36 -22.29
N ILE A 596 -26.11 -9.49 -21.61
CA ILE A 596 -25.00 -10.30 -21.07
C ILE A 596 -24.50 -11.35 -22.08
N MET A 597 -25.24 -11.58 -23.17
CA MET A 597 -25.02 -12.72 -24.07
C MET A 597 -24.09 -12.40 -25.25
N ASP A 598 -23.80 -11.13 -25.50
CA ASP A 598 -23.08 -10.64 -26.66
C ASP A 598 -22.29 -9.39 -26.26
N ASN A 599 -20.96 -9.48 -26.24
CA ASN A 599 -20.02 -8.42 -25.79
C ASN A 599 -20.44 -7.67 -24.50
N PRO A 600 -20.54 -8.37 -23.35
CA PRO A 600 -21.13 -7.86 -22.10
C PRO A 600 -20.28 -6.87 -21.27
#